data_AF-A0A2V7GJV5-F1
#
_entry.id   AF-A0A2V7GJV5-F1
#
_cell.length_a   1.000
_cell.length_b   1.000
_cell.length_c   1.000
_cell.angle_alpha   90.00
_cell.angle_beta   90.00
_cell.angle_gamma   90.00
#
_symmetry.space_group_name_H-M   'P 1'
#
loop_
_entity.id
_entity.type
_entity.pdbx_description
1 polymer ?
#
loop_
_entity_poly.entity_id
_entity_poly.type
_entity_poly.pdbx_seq_one_letter_code
_entity_poly.pdbx_strand_id
1 'polypeptide(L)'
;MPVSVPTPDQLKRIAAEMHLSLTDSDIASFIALMKPSIDGYNVVDQLPDNLPAVRYPRTPGSRPAPEENKHNAWYYKTRIDGATQGKLKGKRVVVKDNVMVAGVPMMNGASTLEGYTPEVDATVVARILDAGGTILGKSHCEYFCLLGGSHTNATGPVHNPYKMGYSAGGSSSGSAVLVALGEVDMAIGGDQGGSIRMPASFCGIYGMKPTHGLVPYTGIMPIEIYVDHTGPMTATVRDNALLLEVIAGPDGYDPRQYAPMVHPYSQLVDGGVDGLRIGVVKEGFGHLNSEPAVDAKVRQAAELFKKLGAKVDEVSIPAHLLAAALWLPIGVEGLTQTMMWGDGYGLSRPDLYVTSLMDFHRGW
;
A
#
# COMPACT_ATOMS: atom_id res chain seq x y z
N MET A 1 20.43 -12.07 8.36
CA MET A 1 21.62 -12.97 8.25
C MET A 1 22.82 -12.33 8.95
N PRO A 2 23.73 -13.09 9.59
CA PRO A 2 24.90 -12.51 10.27
C PRO A 2 25.77 -11.70 9.29
N VAL A 3 26.19 -10.52 9.73
CA VAL A 3 27.11 -9.66 8.98
C VAL A 3 28.46 -10.36 8.86
N SER A 4 28.89 -10.56 7.62
CA SER A 4 30.14 -11.23 7.30
C SER A 4 31.28 -10.24 7.11
N VAL A 5 32.47 -10.60 7.58
CA VAL A 5 33.69 -9.84 7.30
C VAL A 5 34.00 -9.91 5.80
N PRO A 6 34.20 -8.76 5.11
CA PRO A 6 34.51 -8.78 3.69
C PRO A 6 35.87 -9.44 3.45
N THR A 7 35.96 -10.20 2.37
CA THR A 7 37.24 -10.74 1.89
C THR A 7 38.16 -9.60 1.43
N PRO A 8 39.50 -9.80 1.46
CA PRO A 8 40.44 -8.83 0.91
C PRO A 8 40.10 -8.39 -0.52
N ASP A 9 39.63 -9.31 -1.37
CA ASP A 9 39.27 -9.00 -2.76
C ASP A 9 37.97 -8.20 -2.87
N GLN A 10 36.99 -8.43 -2.00
CA GLN A 10 35.81 -7.56 -1.90
C GLN A 10 36.22 -6.15 -1.48
N LEU A 11 37.10 -6.03 -0.48
CA LEU A 11 37.52 -4.71 0.01
C LEU A 11 38.38 -3.97 -1.03
N LYS A 12 39.24 -4.66 -1.79
CA LYS A 12 39.98 -4.08 -2.92
C LYS A 12 39.05 -3.56 -4.01
N ARG A 13 37.99 -4.31 -4.34
CA ARG A 13 36.99 -3.86 -5.32
C ARG A 13 36.25 -2.61 -4.85
N ILE A 14 35.75 -2.61 -3.61
CA ILE A 14 35.08 -1.45 -3.01
C ILE A 14 36.02 -0.23 -2.98
N ALA A 15 37.28 -0.42 -2.60
CA ALA A 15 38.27 0.65 -2.59
C ALA A 15 38.48 1.24 -4.01
N ALA A 16 38.58 0.39 -5.03
CA ALA A 16 38.69 0.84 -6.42
C ALA A 16 37.45 1.61 -6.90
N GLU A 17 36.24 1.16 -6.53
CA GLU A 17 34.98 1.86 -6.81
C GLU A 17 34.92 3.23 -6.14
N MET A 18 35.54 3.38 -4.97
CA MET A 18 35.67 4.65 -4.26
C MET A 18 36.90 5.48 -4.68
N HIS A 19 37.64 5.04 -5.71
CA HIS A 19 38.89 5.67 -6.17
C HIS A 19 39.99 5.76 -5.09
N LEU A 20 40.02 4.79 -4.18
CA LEU A 20 41.04 4.63 -3.14
C LEU A 20 42.11 3.62 -3.56
N SER A 21 43.38 4.00 -3.46
CA SER A 21 44.53 3.12 -3.69
C SER A 21 45.00 2.53 -2.36
N LEU A 22 44.55 1.32 -2.04
CA LEU A 22 44.91 0.62 -0.80
C LEU A 22 45.95 -0.47 -1.08
N THR A 23 47.02 -0.50 -0.29
CA THR A 23 47.98 -1.62 -0.29
C THR A 23 47.38 -2.83 0.41
N ASP A 24 47.99 -4.02 0.26
CA ASP A 24 47.57 -5.21 1.01
C ASP A 24 47.66 -5.00 2.53
N SER A 25 48.62 -4.19 2.99
CA SER A 25 48.74 -3.81 4.40
C SER A 25 47.57 -2.92 4.86
N ASP A 26 47.13 -1.98 4.03
CA ASP A 26 45.97 -1.13 4.32
C ASP A 26 44.70 -2.00 4.39
N ILE A 27 44.52 -2.91 3.43
CA ILE A 27 43.39 -3.84 3.39
C ILE A 27 43.33 -4.68 4.67
N ALA A 28 44.46 -5.25 5.11
CA ALA A 28 44.53 -6.02 6.35
C ALA A 28 44.18 -5.15 7.58
N SER A 29 44.68 -3.91 7.62
CA SER A 29 44.36 -2.94 8.68
C SER A 29 42.87 -2.61 8.73
N PHE A 30 42.24 -2.31 7.59
CA PHE A 30 40.80 -2.03 7.52
C PHE A 30 39.95 -3.23 7.94
N ILE A 31 40.31 -4.46 7.52
CA ILE A 31 39.61 -5.67 7.96
C ILE A 31 39.68 -5.81 9.48
N ALA A 32 40.85 -5.60 10.08
CA ALA A 32 41.02 -5.66 11.53
C ALA A 32 40.18 -4.58 12.26
N LEU A 33 40.12 -3.37 11.71
CA LEU A 33 39.32 -2.25 12.24
C LEU A 33 37.81 -2.47 12.12
N MET A 34 37.34 -3.15 11.06
CA MET A 34 35.92 -3.45 10.87
C MET A 34 35.42 -4.56 11.80
N LYS A 35 36.29 -5.49 12.21
CA LYS A 35 35.89 -6.68 12.96
C LYS A 35 35.10 -6.37 14.24
N PRO A 36 35.52 -5.45 15.14
CA PRO A 36 34.74 -5.14 16.34
C PRO A 36 33.34 -4.60 16.04
N SER A 37 33.20 -3.79 15.00
CA SER A 37 31.90 -3.29 14.55
C SER A 37 31.03 -4.45 14.08
N ILE A 38 31.55 -5.32 13.19
CA ILE A 38 30.82 -6.50 12.68
C ILE A 38 30.42 -7.45 13.81
N ASP A 39 31.32 -7.72 14.76
CA ASP A 39 31.00 -8.50 15.96
C ASP A 39 29.84 -7.86 16.74
N GLY A 40 29.80 -6.52 16.83
CA GLY A 40 28.69 -5.76 17.42
C GLY A 40 27.36 -5.94 16.68
N TYR A 41 27.36 -5.87 15.34
CA TYR A 41 26.16 -6.19 14.53
C TYR A 41 25.68 -7.61 14.79
N ASN A 42 26.60 -8.58 14.82
CA ASN A 42 26.28 -9.98 15.07
C ASN A 42 25.73 -10.25 16.48
N VAL A 43 26.05 -9.40 17.48
CA VAL A 43 25.38 -9.45 18.80
C VAL A 43 23.93 -8.99 18.67
N VAL A 44 23.65 -7.92 17.92
CA VAL A 44 22.28 -7.43 17.69
C VAL A 44 21.45 -8.46 16.92
N ASP A 45 22.02 -9.09 15.90
CA ASP A 45 21.36 -10.15 15.11
C ASP A 45 20.99 -11.40 15.94
N GLN A 46 21.61 -11.60 17.10
CA GLN A 46 21.28 -12.69 18.02
C GLN A 46 20.18 -12.33 19.01
N LEU A 47 19.81 -11.05 19.12
CA LEU A 47 18.69 -10.63 19.95
C LEU A 47 17.36 -11.09 19.32
N PRO A 48 16.33 -11.38 20.13
CA PRO A 48 15.04 -11.77 19.60
C PRO A 48 14.37 -10.61 18.84
N ASP A 49 13.81 -10.91 17.68
CA ASP A 49 12.93 -10.00 16.95
C ASP A 49 11.60 -9.85 17.69
N ASN A 50 11.33 -8.64 18.18
CA ASN A 50 10.11 -8.33 18.94
C ASN A 50 8.95 -7.98 17.99
N LEU A 51 8.48 -8.99 17.25
CA LEU A 51 7.38 -8.84 16.30
C LEU A 51 6.00 -8.87 16.97
N PRO A 52 4.99 -8.15 16.44
CA PRO A 52 3.62 -8.22 16.94
C PRO A 52 3.03 -9.63 16.90
N ALA A 53 2.25 -9.97 17.93
CA ALA A 53 1.65 -11.29 18.03
C ALA A 53 0.53 -11.53 17.00
N VAL A 54 0.56 -12.70 16.40
CA VAL A 54 -0.43 -13.20 15.45
C VAL A 54 -1.56 -13.90 16.20
N ARG A 55 -2.76 -13.28 16.27
CA ARG A 55 -3.82 -13.67 17.24
C ARG A 55 -4.86 -14.66 16.71
N TYR A 56 -5.13 -14.65 15.41
CA TYR A 56 -6.24 -15.42 14.82
C TYR A 56 -5.74 -16.66 14.06
N PRO A 57 -6.41 -17.82 14.21
CA PRO A 57 -6.15 -19.02 13.41
C PRO A 57 -6.33 -18.73 11.92
N ARG A 58 -5.48 -19.35 11.09
CA ARG A 58 -5.42 -19.08 9.65
C ARG A 58 -5.14 -20.34 8.87
N THR A 59 -5.60 -20.35 7.62
CA THR A 59 -5.19 -21.34 6.63
C THR A 59 -4.06 -20.75 5.77
N PRO A 60 -3.11 -21.58 5.29
CA PRO A 60 -2.03 -21.11 4.42
C PRO A 60 -2.56 -20.56 3.07
N GLY A 61 -3.81 -20.88 2.73
CA GLY A 61 -4.44 -20.48 1.49
C GLY A 61 -3.89 -21.24 0.28
N SER A 62 -4.32 -20.83 -0.90
CA SER A 62 -3.84 -21.36 -2.17
C SER A 62 -3.96 -20.32 -3.28
N ARG A 63 -3.20 -20.51 -4.37
CA ARG A 63 -3.50 -19.79 -5.62
C ARG A 63 -4.87 -20.23 -6.14
N PRO A 64 -5.70 -19.30 -6.63
CA PRO A 64 -6.99 -19.63 -7.22
C PRO A 64 -6.80 -20.41 -8.52
N ALA A 65 -7.74 -21.30 -8.84
CA ALA A 65 -7.80 -21.91 -10.16
C ALA A 65 -8.18 -20.86 -11.23
N PRO A 66 -7.78 -21.02 -12.50
CA PRO A 66 -8.09 -20.06 -13.57
C PRO A 66 -9.58 -19.72 -13.69
N GLU A 67 -10.45 -20.71 -13.51
CA GLU A 67 -11.90 -20.56 -13.56
C GLU A 67 -12.48 -19.68 -12.43
N GLU A 68 -11.79 -19.60 -11.30
CA GLU A 68 -12.13 -18.76 -10.14
C GLU A 68 -11.46 -17.38 -10.18
N ASN A 69 -10.62 -17.10 -11.18
CA ASN A 69 -9.82 -15.89 -11.27
C ASN A 69 -9.79 -15.29 -12.69
N LYS A 70 -10.95 -15.26 -13.36
CA LYS A 70 -11.08 -14.84 -14.77
C LYS A 70 -10.52 -13.45 -15.07
N HIS A 71 -10.57 -12.54 -14.10
CA HIS A 71 -10.06 -11.17 -14.22
C HIS A 71 -8.61 -11.01 -13.70
N ASN A 72 -7.97 -12.11 -13.26
CA ASN A 72 -6.66 -12.12 -12.61
C ASN A 72 -6.58 -11.25 -11.34
N ALA A 73 -7.72 -11.02 -10.67
CA ALA A 73 -7.82 -10.08 -9.55
C ALA A 73 -7.37 -10.66 -8.20
N TRP A 74 -7.36 -11.98 -8.05
CA TRP A 74 -6.82 -12.69 -6.88
C TRP A 74 -5.33 -13.01 -7.10
N TYR A 75 -4.52 -12.85 -6.05
CA TYR A 75 -3.19 -13.47 -5.98
C TYR A 75 -3.24 -14.78 -5.19
N TYR A 76 -3.79 -14.73 -3.97
CA TYR A 76 -3.93 -15.87 -3.07
C TYR A 76 -5.30 -15.82 -2.39
N LYS A 77 -5.99 -16.95 -2.29
CA LYS A 77 -7.23 -17.10 -1.52
C LYS A 77 -6.92 -17.78 -0.19
N THR A 78 -7.43 -17.24 0.91
CA THR A 78 -7.35 -17.85 2.25
C THR A 78 -8.68 -17.64 2.97
N ARG A 79 -8.79 -18.10 4.22
CA ARG A 79 -9.85 -17.71 5.12
C ARG A 79 -9.29 -17.54 6.53
N ILE A 80 -9.38 -16.32 7.04
CA ILE A 80 -9.00 -15.98 8.41
C ILE A 80 -10.22 -15.33 9.06
N ASP A 81 -10.85 -16.08 9.96
CA ASP A 81 -11.99 -15.62 10.72
C ASP A 81 -11.52 -14.76 11.91
N GLY A 82 -11.97 -13.50 11.96
CA GLY A 82 -11.72 -12.59 13.07
C GLY A 82 -12.58 -12.89 14.30
N ALA A 83 -12.69 -11.90 15.19
CA ALA A 83 -13.51 -11.97 16.39
C ALA A 83 -14.98 -12.39 16.10
N THR A 84 -15.61 -13.03 17.08
CA THR A 84 -17.01 -13.47 16.98
C THR A 84 -18.01 -12.31 16.99
N GLN A 85 -17.57 -11.11 17.36
CA GLN A 85 -18.33 -9.87 17.44
C GLN A 85 -17.49 -8.69 16.96
N GLY A 86 -18.14 -7.56 16.64
CA GLY A 86 -17.48 -6.33 16.23
C GLY A 86 -18.13 -5.67 15.02
N LYS A 87 -17.67 -4.46 14.67
CA LYS A 87 -18.26 -3.62 13.63
C LYS A 87 -18.24 -4.24 12.22
N LEU A 88 -17.29 -5.15 11.97
CA LEU A 88 -17.12 -5.83 10.70
C LEU A 88 -17.62 -7.28 10.74
N LYS A 89 -18.35 -7.68 11.78
CA LYS A 89 -18.88 -9.05 11.85
C LYS A 89 -19.71 -9.37 10.61
N GLY A 90 -19.33 -10.44 9.92
CA GLY A 90 -19.98 -10.90 8.69
C GLY A 90 -19.50 -10.22 7.41
N LYS A 91 -18.57 -9.27 7.48
CA LYS A 91 -17.95 -8.64 6.31
C LYS A 91 -16.76 -9.46 5.82
N ARG A 92 -16.73 -9.73 4.52
CA ARG A 92 -15.65 -10.37 3.77
C ARG A 92 -14.71 -9.31 3.24
N VAL A 93 -13.44 -9.39 3.61
CA VAL A 93 -12.43 -8.40 3.27
C VAL A 93 -11.28 -9.06 2.51
N VAL A 94 -10.79 -8.40 1.47
CA VAL A 94 -9.51 -8.75 0.83
C VAL A 94 -8.49 -7.65 1.14
N VAL A 95 -7.21 -8.00 1.25
CA VAL A 95 -6.16 -6.98 1.35
C VAL A 95 -5.28 -7.01 0.11
N LYS A 96 -4.86 -5.83 -0.36
CA LYS A 96 -3.88 -5.71 -1.45
C LYS A 96 -2.64 -6.52 -1.15
N ASP A 97 -2.03 -7.09 -2.19
CA ASP A 97 -0.93 -8.03 -1.99
C ASP A 97 0.31 -7.42 -1.32
N ASN A 98 0.51 -6.10 -1.43
CA ASN A 98 1.56 -5.38 -0.72
C ASN A 98 1.34 -5.25 0.81
N VAL A 99 0.18 -5.69 1.33
CA VAL A 99 -0.17 -5.72 2.75
C VAL A 99 0.20 -7.08 3.31
N MET A 100 0.97 -7.11 4.39
CA MET A 100 1.38 -8.35 5.04
C MET A 100 0.21 -9.00 5.78
N VAL A 101 0.09 -10.32 5.61
CA VAL A 101 -0.80 -11.19 6.37
C VAL A 101 0.06 -12.38 6.79
N ALA A 102 0.24 -12.59 8.09
CA ALA A 102 1.19 -13.61 8.55
C ALA A 102 0.78 -15.00 8.04
N GLY A 103 1.72 -15.76 7.50
CA GLY A 103 1.51 -17.11 6.98
C GLY A 103 0.78 -17.19 5.63
N VAL A 104 0.48 -16.05 4.97
CA VAL A 104 -0.10 -16.03 3.62
C VAL A 104 0.92 -15.39 2.68
N PRO A 105 1.30 -16.05 1.56
CA PRO A 105 2.29 -15.51 0.64
C PRO A 105 1.95 -14.10 0.15
N MET A 106 2.99 -13.35 -0.22
CA MET A 106 2.88 -12.06 -0.91
C MET A 106 4.01 -11.88 -1.91
N MET A 107 3.75 -11.16 -3.00
CA MET A 107 4.76 -10.81 -4.00
C MET A 107 4.75 -9.33 -4.42
N ASN A 108 3.78 -8.52 -3.95
CA ASN A 108 3.64 -7.10 -4.35
C ASN A 108 3.68 -6.91 -5.89
N GLY A 109 3.09 -7.87 -6.60
CA GLY A 109 3.12 -7.98 -8.06
C GLY A 109 4.49 -8.10 -8.72
N ALA A 110 5.57 -8.23 -7.96
CA ALA A 110 6.94 -8.31 -8.43
C ALA A 110 7.43 -9.77 -8.40
N SER A 111 8.05 -10.23 -9.48
CA SER A 111 8.61 -11.59 -9.55
C SER A 111 9.73 -11.82 -8.54
N THR A 112 10.45 -10.77 -8.15
CA THR A 112 11.56 -10.83 -7.18
C THR A 112 11.10 -11.04 -5.74
N LEU A 113 9.81 -10.81 -5.45
CA LEU A 113 9.22 -11.10 -4.14
C LEU A 113 8.35 -12.36 -4.16
N GLU A 114 8.29 -13.08 -5.29
CA GLU A 114 7.50 -14.31 -5.36
C GLU A 114 8.04 -15.37 -4.38
N GLY A 115 7.15 -15.88 -3.52
CA GLY A 115 7.47 -16.91 -2.53
C GLY A 115 7.73 -16.37 -1.12
N TYR A 116 7.84 -15.05 -0.95
CA TYR A 116 7.91 -14.47 0.39
C TYR A 116 6.60 -14.69 1.16
N THR A 117 6.72 -15.06 2.43
CA THR A 117 5.58 -15.27 3.35
C THR A 117 5.85 -14.51 4.64
N PRO A 118 5.07 -13.45 4.95
CA PRO A 118 5.29 -12.65 6.15
C PRO A 118 5.03 -13.44 7.44
N GLU A 119 5.68 -13.02 8.51
CA GLU A 119 5.50 -13.52 9.88
C GLU A 119 4.54 -12.64 10.70
N VAL A 120 4.21 -11.44 10.20
CA VAL A 120 3.37 -10.45 10.88
C VAL A 120 2.10 -10.11 10.09
N ASP A 121 1.02 -9.83 10.81
CA ASP A 121 -0.14 -9.16 10.24
C ASP A 121 0.14 -7.65 10.22
N ALA A 122 -0.15 -6.97 9.11
CA ALA A 122 -0.18 -5.52 9.08
C ALA A 122 -1.17 -4.99 10.13
N THR A 123 -0.94 -3.79 10.67
CA THR A 123 -1.84 -3.22 11.71
C THR A 123 -3.29 -3.17 11.24
N VAL A 124 -3.53 -2.82 9.97
CA VAL A 124 -4.87 -2.79 9.39
C VAL A 124 -5.53 -4.18 9.34
N VAL A 125 -4.76 -5.25 9.09
CA VAL A 125 -5.24 -6.63 9.09
C VAL A 125 -5.65 -7.04 10.51
N ALA A 126 -4.79 -6.76 11.50
CA ALA A 126 -5.09 -7.02 12.90
C ALA A 126 -6.37 -6.30 13.36
N ARG A 127 -6.54 -5.02 13.00
CA ARG A 127 -7.74 -4.23 13.33
C ARG A 127 -9.01 -4.77 12.66
N ILE A 128 -8.93 -5.21 11.40
CA ILE A 128 -10.06 -5.82 10.70
C ILE A 128 -10.52 -7.11 11.40
N LEU A 129 -9.56 -7.97 11.75
CA LEU A 129 -9.84 -9.23 12.44
C LEU A 129 -10.40 -8.98 13.85
N ASP A 130 -9.84 -8.03 14.60
CA ASP A 130 -10.34 -7.62 15.92
C ASP A 130 -11.78 -7.10 15.86
N ALA A 131 -12.15 -6.43 14.77
CA ALA A 131 -13.50 -5.94 14.53
C ALA A 131 -14.46 -7.02 13.97
N GLY A 132 -14.02 -8.28 13.87
CA GLY A 132 -14.83 -9.41 13.44
C GLY A 132 -14.94 -9.61 11.92
N GLY A 133 -14.13 -8.89 11.15
CA GLY A 133 -14.03 -9.09 9.70
C GLY A 133 -13.37 -10.43 9.36
N THR A 134 -13.69 -10.97 8.18
CA THR A 134 -13.06 -12.19 7.65
C THR A 134 -12.14 -11.84 6.50
N ILE A 135 -10.84 -12.14 6.60
CA ILE A 135 -9.91 -11.97 5.49
C ILE A 135 -10.02 -13.17 4.55
N LEU A 136 -10.33 -12.92 3.27
CA LEU A 136 -10.50 -13.96 2.25
C LEU A 136 -9.27 -14.15 1.34
N GLY A 137 -8.24 -13.33 1.49
CA GLY A 137 -7.06 -13.47 0.66
C GLY A 137 -6.31 -12.18 0.41
N LYS A 138 -5.46 -12.27 -0.62
CA LYS A 138 -4.62 -11.21 -1.15
C LYS A 138 -5.10 -10.88 -2.56
N SER A 139 -5.40 -9.60 -2.81
CA SER A 139 -5.77 -9.14 -4.14
C SER A 139 -4.53 -8.69 -4.90
N HIS A 140 -4.53 -8.99 -6.19
CA HIS A 140 -3.51 -8.59 -7.13
C HIS A 140 -3.20 -7.07 -7.10
N CYS A 141 -1.94 -6.72 -7.27
CA CYS A 141 -1.49 -5.33 -7.45
C CYS A 141 -0.37 -5.22 -8.50
N GLU A 142 -0.10 -4.01 -8.96
CA GLU A 142 0.94 -3.75 -9.96
C GLU A 142 2.36 -4.04 -9.44
N TYR A 143 3.33 -4.18 -10.36
CA TYR A 143 4.73 -4.48 -10.02
C TYR A 143 5.28 -3.38 -9.12
N PHE A 144 5.59 -3.74 -7.87
CA PHE A 144 5.98 -2.80 -6.81
C PHE A 144 5.00 -1.65 -6.58
N CYS A 145 3.74 -1.81 -7.01
CA CYS A 145 2.72 -0.77 -6.98
C CYS A 145 3.00 0.50 -7.82
N LEU A 146 3.95 0.46 -8.77
CA LEU A 146 4.47 1.65 -9.48
C LEU A 146 3.73 2.03 -10.78
N LEU A 147 2.48 1.60 -10.96
CA LEU A 147 1.70 1.98 -12.12
C LEU A 147 0.22 2.25 -11.80
N GLY A 148 -0.34 3.26 -12.47
CA GLY A 148 -1.77 3.59 -12.47
C GLY A 148 -2.63 2.78 -13.46
N GLY A 149 -2.01 2.01 -14.35
CA GLY A 149 -2.67 0.98 -15.16
C GLY A 149 -2.71 -0.38 -14.46
N SER A 150 -3.25 -1.40 -15.11
CA SER A 150 -3.40 -2.74 -14.53
C SER A 150 -2.72 -3.86 -15.33
N HIS A 151 -1.48 -3.64 -15.78
CA HIS A 151 -0.80 -4.51 -16.76
C HIS A 151 0.66 -4.84 -16.43
N THR A 152 1.16 -4.49 -15.25
CA THR A 152 2.60 -4.62 -14.94
C THR A 152 2.95 -5.78 -14.03
N ASN A 153 2.00 -6.33 -13.29
CA ASN A 153 2.27 -7.46 -12.41
C ASN A 153 2.89 -8.64 -13.19
N ALA A 154 3.87 -9.29 -12.57
CA ALA A 154 4.56 -10.44 -13.14
C ALA A 154 3.65 -11.63 -13.53
N THR A 155 2.49 -11.78 -12.89
CA THR A 155 1.50 -12.83 -13.19
C THR A 155 0.46 -12.41 -14.24
N GLY A 156 0.65 -11.26 -14.89
CA GLY A 156 -0.20 -10.77 -15.99
C GLY A 156 -1.17 -9.65 -15.60
N PRO A 157 -1.91 -9.09 -16.56
CA PRO A 157 -2.79 -7.95 -16.34
C PRO A 157 -4.04 -8.30 -15.52
N VAL A 158 -4.56 -7.33 -14.78
CA VAL A 158 -5.92 -7.37 -14.22
C VAL A 158 -6.88 -6.73 -15.20
N HIS A 159 -8.02 -7.36 -15.42
CA HIS A 159 -8.99 -6.92 -16.40
C HIS A 159 -10.21 -6.26 -15.76
N ASN A 160 -10.65 -5.14 -16.34
CA ASN A 160 -11.79 -4.38 -15.85
C ASN A 160 -13.08 -5.24 -15.77
N PRO A 161 -13.87 -5.15 -14.68
CA PRO A 161 -15.10 -5.92 -14.49
C PRO A 161 -16.19 -5.58 -15.51
N TYR A 162 -16.21 -4.34 -16.03
CA TYR A 162 -17.19 -3.91 -17.03
C TYR A 162 -16.78 -4.26 -18.46
N LYS A 163 -15.49 -4.51 -18.71
CA LYS A 163 -14.99 -4.86 -20.05
C LYS A 163 -13.67 -5.62 -19.99
N MET A 164 -13.72 -6.92 -20.28
CA MET A 164 -12.52 -7.74 -20.40
C MET A 164 -11.52 -7.18 -21.43
N GLY A 165 -10.22 -7.29 -21.13
CA GLY A 165 -9.14 -6.73 -21.95
C GLY A 165 -8.85 -5.25 -21.71
N TYR A 166 -9.67 -4.54 -20.91
CA TYR A 166 -9.44 -3.15 -20.56
C TYR A 166 -8.80 -3.01 -19.18
N SER A 167 -8.12 -1.89 -18.96
CA SER A 167 -7.49 -1.56 -17.67
C SER A 167 -8.53 -1.46 -16.55
N ALA A 168 -8.26 -2.11 -15.42
CA ALA A 168 -8.98 -1.93 -14.16
C ALA A 168 -8.51 -0.71 -13.37
N GLY A 169 -7.48 0.01 -13.87
CA GLY A 169 -6.72 1.00 -13.10
C GLY A 169 -5.82 0.33 -12.05
N GLY A 170 -4.88 1.07 -11.47
CA GLY A 170 -3.91 0.53 -10.54
C GLY A 170 -3.42 1.55 -9.51
N SER A 171 -2.63 1.16 -8.51
CA SER A 171 -2.07 -0.18 -8.35
C SER A 171 -2.90 -1.17 -7.52
N SER A 172 -4.00 -0.74 -6.90
CA SER A 172 -4.92 -1.63 -6.17
C SER A 172 -5.95 -2.26 -7.12
N SER A 173 -5.47 -2.74 -8.27
CA SER A 173 -6.26 -3.21 -9.41
C SER A 173 -7.17 -4.38 -9.02
N GLY A 174 -6.59 -5.44 -8.46
CA GLY A 174 -7.34 -6.61 -7.99
C GLY A 174 -8.36 -6.27 -6.91
N SER A 175 -8.00 -5.39 -5.97
CA SER A 175 -8.91 -4.93 -4.90
C SER A 175 -10.19 -4.33 -5.48
N ALA A 176 -10.06 -3.47 -6.50
CA ALA A 176 -11.21 -2.83 -7.11
C ALA A 176 -12.11 -3.81 -7.86
N VAL A 177 -11.50 -4.73 -8.63
CA VAL A 177 -12.27 -5.74 -9.38
C VAL A 177 -13.04 -6.66 -8.44
N LEU A 178 -12.41 -7.17 -7.37
CA LEU A 178 -13.07 -8.11 -6.45
C LEU A 178 -14.26 -7.48 -5.73
N VAL A 179 -14.17 -6.20 -5.36
CA VAL A 179 -15.29 -5.46 -4.78
C VAL A 179 -16.37 -5.21 -5.83
N ALA A 180 -16.01 -4.80 -7.04
CA ALA A 180 -16.95 -4.52 -8.13
C ALA A 180 -17.75 -5.77 -8.55
N LEU A 181 -17.13 -6.95 -8.51
CA LEU A 181 -17.77 -8.24 -8.80
C LEU A 181 -18.56 -8.81 -7.61
N GLY A 182 -18.49 -8.18 -6.42
CA GLY A 182 -19.16 -8.66 -5.21
C GLY A 182 -18.52 -9.93 -4.61
N GLU A 183 -17.32 -10.30 -5.05
CA GLU A 183 -16.57 -11.43 -4.50
C GLU A 183 -16.16 -11.19 -3.05
N VAL A 184 -15.95 -9.91 -2.69
CA VAL A 184 -15.74 -9.43 -1.32
C VAL A 184 -16.57 -8.17 -1.07
N ASP A 185 -16.84 -7.87 0.20
CA ASP A 185 -17.64 -6.71 0.58
C ASP A 185 -16.77 -5.45 0.67
N MET A 186 -15.51 -5.63 1.05
CA MET A 186 -14.55 -4.54 1.27
C MET A 186 -13.13 -4.97 0.89
N ALA A 187 -12.28 -4.01 0.60
CA ALA A 187 -10.86 -4.23 0.37
C ALA A 187 -9.99 -3.15 1.03
N ILE A 188 -8.74 -3.50 1.33
CA ILE A 188 -7.68 -2.56 1.65
C ILE A 188 -6.82 -2.33 0.41
N GLY A 189 -6.64 -1.07 0.03
CA GLY A 189 -5.71 -0.65 -1.03
C GLY A 189 -4.55 0.20 -0.50
N GLY A 190 -3.63 0.54 -1.40
CA GLY A 190 -2.55 1.51 -1.16
C GLY A 190 -2.60 2.64 -2.18
N ASP A 191 -2.26 3.88 -1.80
CA ASP A 191 -2.37 5.08 -2.64
C ASP A 191 -1.19 6.05 -2.43
N GLN A 192 -0.25 6.03 -3.38
CA GLN A 192 0.90 6.94 -3.44
C GLN A 192 0.70 8.10 -4.42
N GLY A 193 0.05 7.81 -5.55
CA GLY A 193 -0.27 8.78 -6.61
C GLY A 193 -1.70 8.68 -7.13
N GLY A 194 -2.57 7.94 -6.44
CA GLY A 194 -3.94 7.63 -6.89
C GLY A 194 -4.32 6.16 -6.83
N SER A 195 -3.48 5.30 -6.24
CA SER A 195 -3.62 3.84 -6.36
C SER A 195 -4.81 3.20 -5.63
N ILE A 196 -5.55 3.94 -4.81
CA ILE A 196 -6.89 3.55 -4.32
C ILE A 196 -7.96 4.16 -5.22
N ARG A 197 -7.83 5.45 -5.54
CA ARG A 197 -8.87 6.26 -6.21
C ARG A 197 -9.02 5.94 -7.70
N MET A 198 -7.91 5.73 -8.42
CA MET A 198 -7.91 5.41 -9.85
C MET A 198 -8.60 4.07 -10.14
N PRO A 199 -8.20 2.94 -9.52
CA PRO A 199 -8.88 1.67 -9.79
C PRO A 199 -10.33 1.67 -9.29
N ALA A 200 -10.63 2.40 -8.19
CA ALA A 200 -12.01 2.57 -7.75
C ALA A 200 -12.87 3.30 -8.80
N SER A 201 -12.35 4.37 -9.40
CA SER A 201 -13.02 5.10 -10.48
C SER A 201 -13.21 4.23 -11.73
N PHE A 202 -12.20 3.45 -12.12
CA PHE A 202 -12.24 2.60 -13.33
C PHE A 202 -13.18 1.41 -13.17
N CYS A 203 -13.32 0.88 -11.95
CA CYS A 203 -14.16 -0.27 -11.63
C CYS A 203 -15.51 0.11 -11.00
N GLY A 204 -15.86 1.40 -10.94
CA GLY A 204 -17.19 1.85 -10.51
C GLY A 204 -17.51 1.58 -9.04
N ILE A 205 -16.50 1.66 -8.16
CA ILE A 205 -16.64 1.48 -6.70
C ILE A 205 -16.15 2.74 -5.95
N TYR A 206 -16.23 2.71 -4.63
CA TYR A 206 -15.75 3.81 -3.78
C TYR A 206 -14.37 3.48 -3.20
N GLY A 207 -13.42 4.39 -3.39
CA GLY A 207 -12.07 4.30 -2.80
C GLY A 207 -11.72 5.58 -2.06
N MET A 208 -11.30 5.46 -0.81
CA MET A 208 -10.90 6.60 0.02
C MET A 208 -9.41 6.53 0.30
N LYS A 209 -8.68 7.56 -0.15
CA LYS A 209 -7.34 7.86 0.34
C LYS A 209 -7.48 8.74 1.58
N PRO A 210 -7.22 8.22 2.80
CA PRO A 210 -7.38 9.01 4.02
C PRO A 210 -6.36 10.16 4.10
N THR A 211 -6.50 11.01 5.12
CA THR A 211 -5.46 11.94 5.53
C THR A 211 -4.16 11.17 5.81
N HIS A 212 -3.01 11.72 5.37
CA HIS A 212 -1.70 11.09 5.61
C HIS A 212 -1.49 10.88 7.12
N GLY A 213 -1.02 9.69 7.50
CA GLY A 213 -0.86 9.30 8.91
C GLY A 213 -2.14 8.92 9.67
N LEU A 214 -3.35 9.07 9.08
CA LEU A 214 -4.59 8.69 9.77
C LEU A 214 -4.71 7.17 9.95
N VAL A 215 -4.40 6.41 8.89
CA VAL A 215 -4.36 4.95 8.91
C VAL A 215 -2.89 4.53 8.89
N PRO A 216 -2.44 3.67 9.83
CA PRO A 216 -1.05 3.25 9.91
C PRO A 216 -0.67 2.42 8.68
N TYR A 217 0.56 2.61 8.23
CA TYR A 217 1.17 1.89 7.11
C TYR A 217 2.03 0.70 7.56
N THR A 218 2.07 0.42 8.87
CA THR A 218 2.81 -0.69 9.48
C THR A 218 2.43 -2.04 8.88
N GLY A 219 3.45 -2.79 8.44
CA GLY A 219 3.28 -4.09 7.77
C GLY A 219 2.76 -3.98 6.33
N ILE A 220 2.90 -2.83 5.68
CA ILE A 220 2.62 -2.64 4.25
C ILE A 220 3.92 -2.24 3.58
N MET A 221 4.24 -2.85 2.43
CA MET A 221 5.50 -2.57 1.74
C MET A 221 5.59 -1.07 1.38
N PRO A 222 6.56 -0.32 1.94
CA PRO A 222 6.69 1.11 1.71
C PRO A 222 7.18 1.43 0.30
N ILE A 223 6.72 2.57 -0.22
CA ILE A 223 7.29 3.19 -1.41
C ILE A 223 8.08 4.41 -0.97
N GLU A 224 7.38 5.37 -0.38
CA GLU A 224 7.96 6.64 0.03
C GLU A 224 7.09 7.23 1.15
N ILE A 225 7.74 7.54 2.27
CA ILE A 225 7.09 7.83 3.55
C ILE A 225 6.14 9.02 3.50
N TYR A 226 6.42 10.05 2.70
CA TYR A 226 5.60 11.26 2.61
C TYR A 226 4.37 11.10 1.70
N VAL A 227 4.31 10.04 0.88
CA VAL A 227 3.17 9.79 0.00
C VAL A 227 2.48 8.45 0.22
N ASP A 228 3.03 7.56 1.05
CA ASP A 228 2.39 6.29 1.40
C ASP A 228 1.06 6.49 2.15
N HIS A 229 -0.02 6.00 1.57
CA HIS A 229 -1.33 5.89 2.22
C HIS A 229 -1.90 4.49 2.04
N THR A 230 -2.64 4.02 3.03
CA THR A 230 -3.53 2.86 2.88
C THR A 230 -4.95 3.26 3.26
N GLY A 231 -5.95 2.58 2.71
CA GLY A 231 -7.34 2.96 2.92
C GLY A 231 -8.36 2.00 2.33
N PRO A 232 -9.64 2.22 2.63
CA PRO A 232 -10.73 1.33 2.25
C PRO A 232 -11.18 1.51 0.80
N MET A 233 -11.55 0.39 0.19
CA MET A 233 -12.21 0.28 -1.11
C MET A 233 -13.47 -0.58 -0.97
N THR A 234 -14.63 -0.07 -1.36
CA THR A 234 -15.93 -0.67 -0.99
C THR A 234 -17.01 -0.40 -2.05
N ALA A 235 -18.08 -1.21 -2.03
CA ALA A 235 -19.24 -1.02 -2.92
C ALA A 235 -20.14 0.17 -2.51
N THR A 236 -20.03 0.65 -1.25
CA THR A 236 -20.82 1.78 -0.74
C THR A 236 -19.97 2.77 0.05
N VAL A 237 -20.37 4.05 0.06
CA VAL A 237 -19.75 5.10 0.90
C VAL A 237 -19.87 4.77 2.39
N ARG A 238 -20.99 4.16 2.82
CA ARG A 238 -21.20 3.76 4.22
C ARG A 238 -20.21 2.68 4.66
N ASP A 239 -20.01 1.66 3.83
CA ASP A 239 -18.99 0.63 4.11
C ASP A 239 -17.58 1.23 4.10
N ASN A 240 -17.34 2.22 3.25
CA ASN A 240 -16.06 2.93 3.20
C ASN A 240 -15.75 3.63 4.53
N ALA A 241 -16.74 4.39 5.04
CA ALA A 241 -16.66 5.06 6.33
C ALA A 241 -16.54 4.08 7.50
N LEU A 242 -17.28 2.96 7.46
CA LEU A 242 -17.22 1.90 8.46
C LEU A 242 -15.83 1.25 8.53
N LEU A 243 -15.26 0.89 7.38
CA LEU A 243 -13.93 0.30 7.34
C LEU A 243 -12.86 1.31 7.77
N LEU A 244 -12.95 2.58 7.32
CA LEU A 244 -12.06 3.64 7.77
C LEU A 244 -12.07 3.80 9.30
N GLU A 245 -13.26 3.78 9.90
CA GLU A 245 -13.45 3.90 11.35
C GLU A 245 -12.78 2.76 12.13
N VAL A 246 -12.69 1.58 11.55
CA VAL A 246 -12.04 0.42 12.16
C VAL A 246 -10.52 0.47 12.02
N ILE A 247 -10.00 0.93 10.88
CA ILE A 247 -8.57 0.88 10.59
C ILE A 247 -7.81 2.14 10.97
N ALA A 248 -8.48 3.28 11.21
CA ALA A 248 -7.83 4.54 11.56
C ALA A 248 -7.32 4.58 13.01
N GLY A 249 -6.31 5.42 13.26
CA GLY A 249 -5.78 5.72 14.61
C GLY A 249 -4.33 5.28 14.80
N PRO A 250 -3.66 5.78 15.87
CA PRO A 250 -2.25 5.53 16.12
C PRO A 250 -1.99 4.04 16.42
N ASP A 251 -0.85 3.50 15.98
CA ASP A 251 -0.44 2.13 16.29
C ASP A 251 0.86 2.01 17.10
N GLY A 252 1.62 3.10 17.19
CA GLY A 252 2.88 3.15 17.94
C GLY A 252 4.11 2.66 17.17
N TYR A 253 3.95 2.28 15.90
CA TYR A 253 5.04 1.83 15.03
C TYR A 253 5.27 2.76 13.84
N ASP A 254 4.23 3.40 13.31
CA ASP A 254 4.35 4.13 12.05
C ASP A 254 4.77 5.60 12.25
N PRO A 255 5.98 6.01 11.83
CA PRO A 255 6.46 7.39 11.91
C PRO A 255 5.66 8.39 11.07
N ARG A 256 4.78 7.92 10.18
CA ARG A 256 3.88 8.80 9.39
C ARG A 256 2.77 9.40 10.26
N GLN A 257 2.51 8.85 11.44
CA GLN A 257 1.36 9.22 12.27
C GLN A 257 1.66 10.41 13.19
N TYR A 258 1.35 11.61 12.73
CA TYR A 258 1.46 12.85 13.52
C TYR A 258 0.19 13.11 14.34
N ALA A 259 -0.01 12.34 15.42
CA ALA A 259 -1.17 12.46 16.33
C ALA A 259 -2.55 12.44 15.61
N PRO A 260 -2.89 11.35 14.91
CA PRO A 260 -4.10 11.29 14.09
C PRO A 260 -5.37 11.40 14.93
N MET A 261 -6.33 12.19 14.44
CA MET A 261 -7.67 12.30 15.04
C MET A 261 -8.66 11.38 14.33
N VAL A 262 -9.30 10.50 15.11
CA VAL A 262 -10.32 9.58 14.62
C VAL A 262 -11.73 10.10 14.95
N HIS A 263 -12.69 9.80 14.07
CA HIS A 263 -14.09 10.18 14.24
C HIS A 263 -15.00 8.97 13.98
N PRO A 264 -16.26 8.98 14.46
CA PRO A 264 -17.24 7.94 14.14
C PRO A 264 -17.79 8.12 12.71
N TYR A 265 -16.93 7.97 11.70
CA TYR A 265 -17.24 8.30 10.31
C TYR A 265 -18.53 7.65 9.80
N SER A 266 -18.79 6.40 10.19
CA SER A 266 -19.99 5.66 9.77
C SER A 266 -21.31 6.27 10.26
N GLN A 267 -21.27 7.06 11.34
CA GLN A 267 -22.42 7.78 11.90
C GLN A 267 -22.63 9.16 11.24
N LEU A 268 -21.60 9.68 10.57
CA LEU A 268 -21.63 11.03 9.97
C LEU A 268 -22.10 11.01 8.51
N VAL A 269 -22.18 9.84 7.86
CA VAL A 269 -22.47 9.72 6.42
C VAL A 269 -23.87 10.22 6.02
N ASP A 270 -24.80 10.30 6.96
CA ASP A 270 -26.20 10.68 6.73
C ASP A 270 -26.47 12.18 6.94
N GLY A 271 -25.44 12.99 7.21
CA GLY A 271 -25.57 14.41 7.52
C GLY A 271 -26.03 15.31 6.36
N GLY A 272 -26.15 14.77 5.14
CA GLY A 272 -26.50 15.54 3.95
C GLY A 272 -25.42 16.56 3.55
N VAL A 273 -25.77 17.47 2.65
CA VAL A 273 -24.84 18.45 2.06
C VAL A 273 -25.36 19.89 2.10
N ASP A 274 -26.53 20.11 2.71
CA ASP A 274 -27.15 21.44 2.77
C ASP A 274 -26.23 22.43 3.47
N GLY A 275 -26.07 23.61 2.88
CA GLY A 275 -25.18 24.65 3.38
C GLY A 275 -23.67 24.40 3.22
N LEU A 276 -23.23 23.22 2.78
CA LEU A 276 -21.81 22.96 2.50
C LEU A 276 -21.31 23.81 1.33
N ARG A 277 -20.02 24.15 1.35
CA ARG A 277 -19.35 24.85 0.24
C ARG A 277 -18.44 23.86 -0.49
N ILE A 278 -18.70 23.68 -1.79
CA ILE A 278 -17.95 22.76 -2.65
C ILE A 278 -17.24 23.58 -3.72
N GLY A 279 -15.91 23.49 -3.76
CA GLY A 279 -15.08 24.11 -4.79
C GLY A 279 -14.81 23.15 -5.94
N VAL A 280 -15.24 23.49 -7.16
CA VAL A 280 -14.87 22.77 -8.38
C VAL A 280 -13.56 23.36 -8.91
N VAL A 281 -12.46 22.61 -8.79
CA VAL A 281 -11.12 23.08 -9.17
C VAL A 281 -11.03 23.15 -10.69
N LYS A 282 -10.85 24.36 -11.24
CA LYS A 282 -10.83 24.61 -12.69
C LYS A 282 -9.75 23.81 -13.40
N GLU A 283 -8.56 23.77 -12.81
CA GLU A 283 -7.37 23.12 -13.34
C GLU A 283 -7.44 21.59 -13.33
N GLY A 284 -8.48 20.98 -12.75
CA GLY A 284 -8.72 19.53 -12.78
C GLY A 284 -9.50 19.04 -14.00
N PHE A 285 -9.76 19.92 -14.98
CA PHE A 285 -10.55 19.63 -16.18
C PHE A 285 -9.86 20.17 -17.44
N GLY A 286 -10.24 19.65 -18.61
CA GLY A 286 -9.78 20.14 -19.90
C GLY A 286 -8.30 19.86 -20.16
N HIS A 287 -7.75 18.81 -19.55
CA HIS A 287 -6.37 18.40 -19.78
C HIS A 287 -6.20 17.87 -21.21
N LEU A 288 -5.01 18.05 -21.79
CA LEU A 288 -4.69 17.62 -23.16
C LEU A 288 -5.02 16.14 -23.42
N ASN A 289 -4.77 15.27 -22.43
CA ASN A 289 -4.98 13.82 -22.51
C ASN A 289 -6.21 13.39 -21.69
N SER A 290 -7.33 14.11 -21.83
CA SER A 290 -8.60 13.78 -21.17
C SER A 290 -9.71 13.55 -22.18
N GLU A 291 -10.75 12.80 -21.77
CA GLU A 291 -11.97 12.65 -22.54
C GLU A 291 -13.00 13.70 -22.09
N PRO A 292 -13.45 14.61 -22.97
CA PRO A 292 -14.40 15.67 -22.59
C PRO A 292 -15.72 15.15 -21.98
N ALA A 293 -16.13 13.94 -22.35
CA ALA A 293 -17.32 13.30 -21.80
C ALA A 293 -17.19 12.99 -20.30
N VAL A 294 -16.00 12.63 -19.83
CA VAL A 294 -15.71 12.36 -18.41
C VAL A 294 -15.80 13.66 -17.61
N ASP A 295 -15.14 14.70 -18.08
CA ASP A 295 -15.17 16.04 -17.49
C ASP A 295 -16.60 16.57 -17.37
N ALA A 296 -17.37 16.44 -18.45
CA ALA A 296 -18.77 16.85 -18.47
C ALA A 296 -19.61 16.09 -17.44
N LYS A 297 -19.37 14.78 -17.26
CA LYS A 297 -20.10 13.98 -16.27
C LYS A 297 -19.76 14.35 -14.84
N VAL A 298 -18.49 14.58 -14.53
CA VAL A 298 -18.08 15.03 -13.19
C VAL A 298 -18.64 16.43 -12.89
N ARG A 299 -18.66 17.34 -13.86
CA ARG A 299 -19.30 18.66 -13.71
C ARG A 299 -20.81 18.55 -13.48
N GLN A 300 -21.50 17.66 -14.19
CA GLN A 300 -22.93 17.40 -13.95
C GLN A 300 -23.18 16.88 -12.52
N ALA A 301 -22.28 16.06 -11.98
CA ALA A 301 -22.38 15.62 -10.58
C ALA A 301 -22.19 16.78 -9.60
N ALA A 302 -21.27 17.72 -9.87
CA ALA A 302 -21.11 18.93 -9.06
C ALA A 302 -22.40 19.79 -9.05
N GLU A 303 -23.09 19.92 -10.18
CA GLU A 303 -24.38 20.64 -10.25
C GLU A 303 -25.51 19.94 -9.47
N LEU A 304 -25.46 18.60 -9.32
CA LEU A 304 -26.42 17.89 -8.50
C LEU A 304 -26.33 18.30 -7.03
N PHE A 305 -25.12 18.55 -6.52
CA PHE A 305 -24.95 19.03 -5.14
C PHE A 305 -25.60 20.40 -4.89
N LYS A 306 -25.65 21.28 -5.90
CA LYS A 306 -26.41 22.56 -5.78
C LYS A 306 -27.89 22.31 -5.52
N LYS A 307 -28.48 21.34 -6.23
CA LYS A 307 -29.90 20.95 -6.06
C LYS A 307 -30.18 20.33 -4.70
N LEU A 308 -29.15 19.79 -4.05
CA LEU A 308 -29.21 19.20 -2.71
C LEU A 308 -28.91 20.20 -1.57
N GLY A 309 -28.78 21.50 -1.88
CA GLY A 309 -28.60 22.58 -0.90
C GLY A 309 -27.16 23.04 -0.69
N ALA A 310 -26.17 22.45 -1.38
CA ALA A 310 -24.79 22.91 -1.30
C ALA A 310 -24.58 24.19 -2.13
N LYS A 311 -23.61 25.02 -1.72
CA LYS A 311 -23.07 26.14 -2.49
C LYS A 311 -21.87 25.64 -3.30
N VAL A 312 -22.01 25.57 -4.61
CA VAL A 312 -20.98 25.02 -5.50
C VAL A 312 -20.46 26.10 -6.44
N ASP A 313 -19.17 26.41 -6.33
CA ASP A 313 -18.50 27.45 -7.12
C ASP A 313 -17.24 26.89 -7.76
N GLU A 314 -16.85 27.43 -8.91
CA GLU A 314 -15.53 27.14 -9.48
C GLU A 314 -14.44 27.94 -8.77
N VAL A 315 -13.33 27.27 -8.47
CA VAL A 315 -12.15 27.88 -7.86
C VAL A 315 -10.93 27.58 -8.73
N SER A 316 -10.08 28.60 -8.93
CA SER A 316 -8.79 28.42 -9.59
C SER A 316 -7.72 28.14 -8.54
N ILE A 317 -6.97 27.07 -8.75
CA ILE A 317 -5.79 26.69 -7.99
C ILE A 317 -4.69 26.38 -9.02
N PRO A 318 -3.98 27.39 -9.56
CA PRO A 318 -2.99 27.18 -10.62
C PRO A 318 -1.88 26.18 -10.23
N ALA A 319 -1.52 26.16 -8.95
CA ALA A 319 -0.55 25.22 -8.39
C ALA A 319 -0.98 23.74 -8.50
N HIS A 320 -2.26 23.44 -8.73
CA HIS A 320 -2.73 22.07 -9.00
C HIS A 320 -2.00 21.44 -10.19
N LEU A 321 -1.73 22.22 -11.24
CA LEU A 321 -0.99 21.76 -12.42
C LEU A 321 0.49 21.45 -12.13
N LEU A 322 1.04 21.99 -11.04
CA LEU A 322 2.41 21.69 -10.60
C LEU A 322 2.49 20.40 -9.77
N ALA A 323 1.37 19.89 -9.24
CA ALA A 323 1.38 18.79 -8.28
C ALA A 323 2.05 17.53 -8.82
N ALA A 324 1.80 17.16 -10.08
CA ALA A 324 2.45 16.00 -10.69
C ALA A 324 3.97 16.19 -10.84
N ALA A 325 4.42 17.39 -11.22
CA ALA A 325 5.83 17.71 -11.35
C ALA A 325 6.56 17.75 -10.00
N LEU A 326 5.89 18.17 -8.93
CA LEU A 326 6.42 18.15 -7.57
C LEU A 326 6.43 16.75 -6.97
N TRP A 327 5.39 15.96 -7.24
CA TRP A 327 5.29 14.58 -6.78
C TRP A 327 6.37 13.70 -7.41
N LEU A 328 6.72 13.92 -8.67
CA LEU A 328 7.67 13.08 -9.42
C LEU A 328 9.02 12.89 -8.73
N PRO A 329 9.79 13.94 -8.36
CA PRO A 329 11.07 13.74 -7.67
C PRO A 329 10.89 13.12 -6.28
N ILE A 330 9.81 13.47 -5.54
CA ILE A 330 9.52 12.87 -4.23
C ILE A 330 9.30 11.36 -4.40
N GLY A 331 8.39 10.97 -5.28
CA GLY A 331 8.03 9.58 -5.51
C GLY A 331 9.18 8.76 -6.12
N VAL A 332 9.84 9.26 -7.17
CA VAL A 332 10.86 8.50 -7.91
C VAL A 332 12.21 8.42 -7.18
N GLU A 333 12.67 9.51 -6.58
CA GLU A 333 13.90 9.42 -5.77
C GLU A 333 13.59 8.68 -4.46
N GLY A 334 12.45 8.98 -3.85
CA GLY A 334 12.04 8.37 -2.59
C GLY A 334 11.78 6.87 -2.69
N LEU A 335 11.17 6.36 -3.77
CA LEU A 335 11.06 4.92 -4.02
C LEU A 335 12.43 4.28 -4.19
N THR A 336 13.35 4.95 -4.89
CA THR A 336 14.68 4.41 -5.13
C THR A 336 15.45 4.30 -3.82
N GLN A 337 15.37 5.32 -2.96
CA GLN A 337 16.03 5.32 -1.66
C GLN A 337 15.39 4.38 -0.65
N THR A 338 14.05 4.39 -0.54
CA THR A 338 13.34 3.64 0.52
C THR A 338 13.06 2.21 0.10
N MET A 339 12.42 2.02 -1.06
CA MET A 339 12.01 0.69 -1.50
C MET A 339 13.22 -0.10 -1.99
N MET A 340 14.01 0.45 -2.91
CA MET A 340 15.09 -0.29 -3.56
C MET A 340 16.35 -0.35 -2.68
N TRP A 341 17.04 0.77 -2.45
CA TRP A 341 18.30 0.78 -1.68
C TRP A 341 18.11 0.61 -0.17
N GLY A 342 16.91 0.88 0.33
CA GLY A 342 16.54 0.76 1.74
C GLY A 342 15.85 -0.56 2.09
N ASP A 343 15.89 -1.55 1.18
CA ASP A 343 15.25 -2.87 1.33
C ASP A 343 13.78 -2.80 1.77
N GLY A 344 13.05 -1.76 1.34
CA GLY A 344 11.65 -1.54 1.66
C GLY A 344 11.41 -0.49 2.75
N TYR A 345 12.23 -0.40 3.79
CA TYR A 345 11.92 0.42 4.99
C TYR A 345 12.82 1.66 5.17
N GLY A 346 14.00 1.69 4.55
CA GLY A 346 14.98 2.77 4.71
C GLY A 346 15.68 2.75 6.08
N LEU A 347 16.52 3.76 6.36
CA LEU A 347 17.37 3.80 7.56
C LEU A 347 16.93 4.89 8.55
N SER A 348 17.26 4.70 9.83
CA SER A 348 17.10 5.69 10.90
C SER A 348 15.66 6.17 11.14
N ARG A 349 14.68 5.29 10.97
CA ARG A 349 13.26 5.56 11.24
C ARG A 349 12.78 4.70 12.41
N PRO A 350 11.84 5.18 13.24
CA PRO A 350 11.25 4.37 14.30
C PRO A 350 10.13 3.46 13.76
N ASP A 351 10.32 2.87 12.58
CA ASP A 351 9.38 1.92 11.96
C ASP A 351 9.43 0.55 12.66
N LEU A 352 8.38 -0.26 12.50
CA LEU A 352 8.48 -1.71 12.69
C LEU A 352 9.17 -2.32 11.46
N TYR A 353 10.44 -2.68 11.62
CA TYR A 353 11.22 -3.35 10.59
C TYR A 353 10.88 -4.83 10.52
N VAL A 354 10.35 -5.27 9.38
CA VAL A 354 10.16 -6.70 9.07
C VAL A 354 11.40 -7.17 8.33
N THR A 355 12.42 -7.56 9.09
CA THR A 355 13.78 -7.90 8.61
C THR A 355 13.78 -9.06 7.61
N SER A 356 12.85 -10.00 7.75
CA SER A 356 12.61 -11.08 6.79
C SER A 356 12.20 -10.57 5.41
N LEU A 357 11.33 -9.55 5.32
CA LEU A 357 11.01 -8.89 4.05
C LEU A 357 12.26 -8.24 3.48
N MET A 358 13.00 -7.49 4.30
CA MET A 358 14.19 -6.77 3.85
C MET A 358 15.23 -7.73 3.27
N ASP A 359 15.51 -8.82 3.98
CA ASP A 359 16.43 -9.87 3.54
C ASP A 359 15.96 -10.53 2.23
N PHE A 360 14.65 -10.78 2.08
CA PHE A 360 14.08 -11.34 0.84
C PHE A 360 14.12 -10.32 -0.31
N HIS A 361 13.82 -9.05 -0.04
CA HIS A 361 13.75 -7.99 -1.04
C HIS A 361 15.12 -7.59 -1.56
N ARG A 362 16.17 -7.62 -0.74
CA ARG A 362 17.54 -7.16 -1.07
C ARG A 362 18.12 -7.71 -2.38
N GLY A 363 17.60 -8.84 -2.88
CA GLY A 363 17.96 -9.43 -4.17
C GLY A 363 17.13 -8.96 -5.37
N TRP A 364 16.47 -7.81 -5.28
CA TRP A 364 15.56 -7.27 -6.30
C TRP A 364 16.18 -6.98 -7.67
#